data_AF-A0A2S9YIM4-F1
#
_entry.id   AF-A0A2S9YIM4-F1
#
_cell.length_a   1.000
_cell.length_b   1.000
_cell.length_c   1.000
_cell.angle_alpha   90.00
_cell.angle_beta   90.00
_cell.angle_gamma   90.00
#
_symmetry.space_group_name_H-M   'P 1'
#
loop_
_entity.id
_entity.type
_entity.pdbx_description
1 polymer ?
#
loop_
_entity_poly.entity_id
_entity_poly.type
_entity_poly.pdbx_seq_one_letter_code
_entity_poly.pdbx_strand_id
1 'polypeptide(L)'
;MTEQVPHILVNEHTRVNLKGLRLERIIRGDPSSNHGWGEEYGFENRPDVPHDNEVATSCYRGYVATFRLRTNGTLHLTRYTYWPDGKETSVTVKEQLSGDFWMVMTREFFGPRTYVPFHVGEIVEDRAVWRDTES
;
A
#
# COMPACT_ATOMS: atom_id res chain seq x y z
N MET A 1 3.83 18.30 -9.88
CA MET A 1 3.41 16.91 -9.62
C MET A 1 2.71 16.91 -8.27
N THR A 2 1.45 16.47 -8.19
CA THR A 2 0.67 16.51 -6.94
C THR A 2 0.94 15.27 -6.08
N GLU A 3 1.08 15.46 -4.76
CA GLU A 3 1.21 14.36 -3.80
C GLU A 3 0.01 13.44 -3.85
N GLN A 4 0.24 12.16 -4.20
CA GLN A 4 -0.79 11.15 -4.09
C GLN A 4 -1.01 10.83 -2.61
N VAL A 5 -2.27 10.78 -2.18
CA VAL A 5 -2.61 10.37 -0.83
C VAL A 5 -2.12 8.93 -0.62
N PRO A 6 -1.27 8.67 0.39
CA PRO A 6 -0.81 7.32 0.68
C PRO A 6 -1.94 6.47 1.24
N HIS A 7 -1.79 5.16 1.13
CA HIS A 7 -2.65 4.22 1.82
C HIS A 7 -2.43 4.27 3.33
N ILE A 8 -3.47 3.91 4.08
CA ILE A 8 -3.40 3.82 5.53
C ILE A 8 -2.87 2.44 5.88
N LEU A 9 -1.87 2.37 6.75
CA LEU A 9 -1.35 1.11 7.29
C LEU A 9 -1.46 1.11 8.82
N VAL A 10 -2.24 0.18 9.35
CA VAL A 10 -2.29 -0.14 10.78
C VAL A 10 -1.34 -1.29 11.04
N ASN A 11 -0.24 -1.03 11.74
CA ASN A 11 0.75 -2.04 12.08
C ASN A 11 0.51 -2.59 13.49
N GLU A 12 0.03 -3.83 13.59
CA GLU A 12 -0.14 -4.58 14.85
C GLU A 12 1.05 -5.51 15.12
N HIS A 13 1.97 -5.64 14.17
CA HIS A 13 3.10 -6.54 14.29
C HIS A 13 4.18 -5.96 15.19
N THR A 14 4.53 -6.72 16.22
CA THR A 14 5.41 -6.26 17.30
C THR A 14 6.90 -6.24 16.96
N ARG A 15 7.34 -7.00 15.96
CA ARG A 15 8.76 -7.15 15.60
C ARG A 15 9.18 -6.25 14.43
N VAL A 16 8.22 -5.89 13.58
CA VAL A 16 8.48 -5.03 12.42
C VAL A 16 8.09 -3.60 12.75
N ASN A 17 9.09 -2.73 12.90
CA ASN A 17 8.87 -1.30 13.09
C ASN A 17 8.76 -0.58 11.74
N LEU A 18 7.58 0.00 11.46
CA LEU A 18 7.30 0.80 10.25
C LEU A 18 7.01 2.27 10.57
N LYS A 19 7.36 2.73 11.78
CA LYS A 19 7.06 4.09 12.22
C LYS A 19 7.77 5.12 11.33
N GLY A 20 7.01 6.12 10.88
CA GLY A 20 7.51 7.18 10.00
C GLY A 20 7.55 6.80 8.52
N LEU A 21 7.12 5.58 8.17
CA LEU A 21 6.92 5.16 6.79
C LEU A 21 5.44 5.24 6.42
N ARG A 22 5.16 5.68 5.20
CA ARG A 22 3.83 5.82 4.60
C ARG A 22 3.71 4.77 3.49
N LEU A 23 2.60 4.05 3.46
CA LEU A 23 2.38 3.01 2.47
C LEU A 23 1.91 3.64 1.16
N GLU A 24 2.74 3.55 0.11
CA GLU A 24 2.39 4.09 -1.20
C GLU A 24 1.65 3.07 -2.05
N ARG A 25 2.13 1.83 -2.08
CA ARG A 25 1.60 0.79 -2.97
C ARG A 25 1.93 -0.61 -2.48
N ILE A 26 1.13 -1.59 -2.92
CA ILE A 26 1.49 -3.02 -2.90
C ILE A 26 1.83 -3.45 -4.32
N ILE A 27 2.98 -4.08 -4.49
CA ILE A 27 3.49 -4.50 -5.80
C ILE A 27 3.88 -5.97 -5.81
N ARG A 28 3.89 -6.58 -6.99
CA ARG A 28 4.41 -7.93 -7.23
C ARG A 28 5.65 -7.88 -8.13
N GLY A 29 6.36 -9.00 -8.17
CA GLY A 29 7.56 -9.18 -8.99
C GLY A 29 8.77 -8.45 -8.42
N ASP A 30 9.65 -7.99 -9.30
CA ASP A 30 10.87 -7.28 -8.91
C ASP A 30 10.58 -5.81 -8.58
N PRO A 31 10.84 -5.33 -7.35
CA PRO A 31 10.67 -3.94 -6.98
C PRO A 31 11.58 -2.98 -7.75
N SER A 32 12.60 -3.46 -8.47
CA SER A 32 13.43 -2.62 -9.36
C SER A 32 12.77 -2.32 -10.71
N SER A 33 11.74 -3.09 -11.09
CA SER A 33 11.03 -2.94 -12.35
C SER A 33 10.12 -1.70 -12.36
N ASN A 34 9.73 -1.25 -13.56
CA ASN A 34 8.79 -0.14 -13.75
C ASN A 34 9.19 1.13 -12.97
N HIS A 35 10.47 1.52 -13.05
CA HIS A 35 11.03 2.68 -12.34
C HIS A 35 10.88 2.63 -10.81
N GLY A 36 10.89 1.43 -10.22
CA GLY A 36 10.70 1.25 -8.77
C GLY A 36 9.24 1.10 -8.35
N TRP A 37 8.30 1.03 -9.29
CA TRP A 37 6.86 0.93 -8.99
C TRP A 37 6.28 -0.46 -9.23
N GLY A 38 7.11 -1.41 -9.66
CA GLY A 38 6.76 -2.82 -9.82
C GLY A 38 5.53 -3.06 -10.69
N GLU A 39 5.05 -4.30 -10.61
CA GLU A 39 3.75 -4.69 -11.14
C GLU A 39 2.68 -4.51 -10.06
N GLU A 40 1.45 -4.17 -10.48
CA GLU A 40 0.36 -3.97 -9.53
C GLU A 40 -0.09 -5.28 -8.86
N TYR A 41 -0.37 -5.23 -7.56
CA TYR A 41 -1.03 -6.34 -6.89
C TYR A 41 -2.49 -6.47 -7.36
N GLY A 42 -2.85 -7.66 -7.83
CA GLY A 42 -4.22 -7.98 -8.28
C GLY A 42 -5.16 -8.22 -7.11
N PHE A 43 -5.66 -7.15 -6.49
CA PHE A 43 -6.69 -7.24 -5.44
C PHE A 43 -7.99 -7.88 -5.96
N GLU A 44 -8.57 -8.77 -5.18
CA GLU A 44 -9.82 -9.47 -5.54
C GLU A 44 -11.03 -8.52 -5.44
N ASN A 45 -11.03 -7.64 -4.44
CA ASN A 45 -12.18 -6.81 -4.11
C ASN A 45 -11.96 -5.34 -4.46
N ARG A 46 -11.61 -5.02 -5.72
CA ARG A 46 -11.45 -3.62 -6.13
C ARG A 46 -12.79 -2.87 -6.03
N PRO A 47 -12.81 -1.66 -5.46
CA PRO A 47 -14.04 -0.86 -5.39
C PRO A 47 -14.41 -0.40 -6.79
N ASP A 48 -15.70 -0.44 -7.12
CA ASP A 48 -16.25 0.24 -8.29
C ASP A 48 -16.38 1.73 -7.97
N VAL A 49 -15.30 2.48 -8.21
CA VAL A 49 -15.26 3.92 -7.94
C VAL A 49 -15.78 4.65 -9.17
N PRO A 50 -16.76 5.55 -9.03
CA PRO A 50 -17.22 6.40 -10.14
C PRO A 50 -16.02 7.14 -10.75
N HIS A 51 -15.81 6.94 -12.04
CA HIS A 51 -14.69 7.53 -12.79
C HIS A 51 -14.93 8.99 -13.19
N ASP A 52 -16.11 9.54 -12.86
CA ASP A 52 -16.54 10.85 -13.32
C ASP A 52 -15.96 12.00 -12.47
N ASN A 53 -14.93 12.63 -13.06
CA ASN A 53 -14.64 14.07 -13.11
C ASN A 53 -14.47 14.92 -11.84
N GLU A 54 -14.54 14.39 -10.62
CA GLU A 54 -14.18 15.14 -9.40
C GLU A 54 -13.06 14.50 -8.56
N VAL A 55 -12.23 13.68 -9.20
CA VAL A 55 -11.10 13.08 -8.51
C VAL A 55 -10.04 14.17 -8.30
N ALA A 56 -9.86 14.62 -7.06
CA ALA A 56 -8.78 15.53 -6.70
C ALA A 56 -7.44 14.98 -7.26
N THR A 57 -6.60 15.85 -7.85
CA THR A 57 -5.34 15.40 -8.48
C THR A 57 -4.39 14.70 -7.50
N SER A 58 -4.57 14.91 -6.20
CA SER A 58 -3.89 14.24 -5.11
C SER A 58 -4.42 12.82 -4.81
N CYS A 59 -5.51 12.37 -5.42
CA CYS A 59 -6.06 11.03 -5.21
C CYS A 59 -6.46 10.41 -6.56
N TYR A 60 -5.56 10.43 -7.54
CA TYR A 60 -5.83 9.93 -8.90
C TYR A 60 -6.37 8.49 -8.93
N ARG A 61 -6.01 7.68 -7.93
CA ARG A 61 -6.56 6.31 -7.73
C ARG A 61 -8.06 6.28 -7.48
N GLY A 62 -8.68 7.41 -7.14
CA GLY A 62 -10.09 7.51 -6.74
C GLY A 62 -10.37 7.04 -5.31
N TYR A 63 -9.42 6.37 -4.65
CA TYR A 63 -9.60 5.82 -3.32
C TYR A 63 -8.30 5.79 -2.49
N VAL A 64 -8.49 5.65 -1.18
CA VAL A 64 -7.48 5.30 -0.19
C VAL A 64 -7.82 3.94 0.40
N ALA A 65 -6.91 2.97 0.25
CA ALA A 65 -7.02 1.67 0.87
C ALA A 65 -6.47 1.70 2.31
N THR A 66 -7.12 0.96 3.20
CA THR A 66 -6.66 0.73 4.58
C THR A 66 -6.22 -0.72 4.74
N PHE A 67 -4.94 -0.88 5.06
CA PHE A 67 -4.32 -2.16 5.33
C PHE A 67 -4.05 -2.35 6.81
N ARG A 68 -4.03 -3.61 7.24
CA ARG A 68 -3.72 -4.01 8.60
C ARG A 68 -2.70 -5.13 8.58
N LEU A 69 -1.50 -4.83 9.03
CA LEU A 69 -0.46 -5.83 9.26
C LEU A 69 -0.72 -6.47 10.62
N ARG A 70 -1.11 -7.74 10.62
CA ARG A 70 -1.48 -8.49 11.82
C ARG A 70 -0.25 -8.94 12.61
N THR A 71 -0.47 -9.35 13.86
CA THR A 71 0.56 -9.88 14.75
C THR A 71 1.25 -11.14 14.22
N ASN A 72 0.58 -11.90 13.34
CA ASN A 72 1.10 -13.11 12.70
C ASN A 72 1.87 -12.82 11.40
N GLY A 73 2.15 -11.56 11.06
CA GLY A 73 2.89 -11.20 9.86
C GLY A 73 2.06 -11.12 8.57
N THR A 74 0.76 -11.43 8.60
CA THR A 74 -0.10 -11.34 7.41
C THR A 74 -0.64 -9.92 7.19
N LEU A 75 -0.77 -9.51 5.92
CA LEU A 75 -1.32 -8.22 5.54
C LEU A 75 -2.77 -8.35 5.07
N HIS A 76 -3.67 -7.57 5.66
CA HIS A 76 -5.10 -7.59 5.36
C HIS A 76 -5.54 -6.25 4.79
N LEU A 77 -6.17 -6.26 3.63
CA LEU A 77 -6.95 -5.15 3.12
C LEU A 77 -8.32 -5.15 3.81
N THR A 78 -8.62 -4.07 4.52
CA THR A 78 -9.78 -4.01 5.42
C THR A 78 -10.84 -3.01 5.00
N ARG A 79 -10.47 -2.00 4.22
CA ARG A 79 -11.38 -0.92 3.82
C ARG A 79 -10.85 -0.18 2.60
N TYR A 80 -11.77 0.27 1.76
CA TYR A 80 -11.54 1.36 0.81
C TYR A 80 -12.34 2.59 1.24
N THR A 81 -11.73 3.76 1.14
CA THR A 81 -12.37 5.07 1.40
C THR A 81 -12.21 5.94 0.17
N TYR A 82 -13.30 6.56 -0.28
CA TYR A 82 -13.35 7.42 -1.46
C TYR A 82 -14.40 8.53 -1.26
N TRP A 83 -14.40 9.57 -2.10
CA TRP A 83 -15.22 10.78 -1.87
C TRP A 83 -16.05 11.18 -3.10
N PRO A 84 -17.07 10.40 -3.48
CA PRO A 84 -17.98 10.80 -4.56
C PRO A 84 -18.75 12.07 -4.14
N ASP A 85 -18.82 13.06 -5.04
CA ASP A 85 -19.45 14.37 -4.79
C ASP A 85 -18.95 15.05 -3.49
N GLY A 86 -17.67 14.84 -3.16
CA GLY A 86 -17.03 15.37 -1.95
C GLY A 86 -17.47 14.71 -0.62
N LYS A 87 -18.26 13.64 -0.64
CA LYS A 87 -18.75 12.95 0.57
C LYS A 87 -17.96 11.67 0.84
N GLU A 88 -17.39 11.53 2.03
CA GLU A 88 -16.68 10.31 2.40
C GLU A 88 -17.59 9.09 2.37
N THR A 89 -17.21 8.12 1.54
CA THR A 89 -17.83 6.80 1.41
C THR A 89 -16.76 5.76 1.70
N SER A 90 -17.11 4.77 2.54
CA SER A 90 -16.19 3.70 2.90
C SER A 90 -16.84 2.33 2.71
N VAL A 91 -16.13 1.42 2.06
CA VAL A 91 -16.53 0.03 1.88
C VAL A 91 -15.58 -0.86 2.68
N THR A 92 -16.15 -1.69 3.56
CA THR A 92 -15.36 -2.67 4.33
C THR A 92 -15.08 -3.88 3.46
N VAL A 93 -13.83 -4.33 3.49
CA VAL A 93 -13.34 -5.50 2.75
C VAL A 93 -12.68 -6.44 3.75
N LYS A 94 -12.63 -7.73 3.43
CA LYS A 94 -11.90 -8.74 4.22
C LYS A 94 -11.06 -9.58 3.28
N GLU A 95 -9.98 -8.99 2.80
CA GLU A 95 -9.06 -9.65 1.89
C GLU A 95 -7.69 -9.80 2.55
N GLN A 96 -7.25 -11.05 2.75
CA GLN A 96 -5.88 -11.34 3.15
C GLN A 96 -5.02 -11.42 1.90
N LEU A 97 -3.95 -10.63 1.85
CA LEU A 97 -3.01 -10.69 0.75
C LEU A 97 -2.20 -11.99 0.83
N SER A 98 -1.86 -12.53 -0.32
CA SER A 98 -1.23 -13.83 -0.47
C SER A 98 -0.15 -13.84 -1.54
N GLY A 99 0.70 -14.86 -1.50
CA GLY A 99 1.85 -15.00 -2.38
C GLY A 99 2.98 -14.03 -2.05
N ASP A 100 3.90 -13.88 -3.01
CA ASP A 100 5.06 -13.02 -2.86
C ASP A 100 4.75 -11.61 -3.37
N PHE A 101 4.99 -10.61 -2.54
CA PHE A 101 4.73 -9.21 -2.86
C PHE A 101 5.59 -8.28 -2.01
N TRP A 102 5.54 -6.98 -2.29
CA TRP A 102 6.26 -5.96 -1.55
C TRP A 102 5.33 -4.82 -1.16
N MET A 103 5.52 -4.28 0.04
CA MET A 103 5.02 -2.94 0.37
C MET A 103 6.05 -1.91 -0.09
N VAL A 104 5.63 -0.96 -0.91
CA VAL A 104 6.41 0.22 -1.27
C VAL A 104 6.09 1.30 -0.26
N MET A 105 7.09 1.74 0.50
CA MET A 105 6.92 2.72 1.56
C MET A 105 7.85 3.92 1.39
N THR A 106 7.42 5.10 1.82
CA THR A 106 8.23 6.33 1.78
C THR A 106 8.16 7.08 3.11
N ARG A 107 9.18 7.86 3.45
CA ARG A 107 9.10 8.82 4.58
C ARG A 107 8.44 10.13 4.17
N GLU A 108 8.72 10.56 2.94
CA GLU A 108 8.34 11.85 2.38
C GLU A 108 7.91 11.66 0.93
N PHE A 109 7.18 12.63 0.36
CA PHE A 109 6.54 12.45 -0.95
C PHE A 109 7.54 12.20 -2.09
N PHE A 110 8.64 12.95 -2.07
CA PHE A 110 9.75 12.82 -3.02
C PHE A 110 10.95 12.09 -2.40
N GLY A 111 10.73 11.33 -1.33
CA GLY A 111 11.79 10.65 -0.61
C GLY A 111 12.20 9.30 -1.20
N PRO A 112 13.29 8.71 -0.68
CA PRO A 112 13.67 7.34 -1.01
C PRO A 112 12.56 6.36 -0.62
N ARG A 113 12.46 5.27 -1.39
CA ARG A 113 11.51 4.19 -1.20
C ARG A 113 12.17 3.06 -0.42
N THR A 114 11.43 2.52 0.54
CA THR A 114 11.74 1.28 1.24
C THR A 114 10.76 0.21 0.75
N TYR A 115 11.30 -0.90 0.26
CA TYR A 115 10.53 -2.06 -0.18
C TYR A 115 10.59 -3.14 0.89
N VAL A 116 9.43 -3.42 1.48
CA VAL A 116 9.29 -4.42 2.55
C VAL A 116 8.74 -5.72 1.96
N PRO A 117 9.50 -6.82 1.97
CA PRO A 117 9.09 -8.07 1.33
C PRO A 117 8.04 -8.83 2.14
N PHE A 118 7.16 -9.50 1.42
CA PHE A 118 6.32 -10.58 1.90
C PHE A 118 6.62 -11.83 1.09
N HIS A 119 6.74 -12.96 1.78
CA HIS A 119 6.92 -14.27 1.19
C HIS A 119 5.76 -15.17 1.60
N VAL A 120 5.08 -15.77 0.63
CA VAL A 120 3.89 -16.63 0.85
C VAL A 120 2.82 -15.96 1.74
N GLY A 121 2.65 -14.64 1.59
CA GLY A 121 1.65 -13.86 2.35
C GLY A 121 2.08 -13.40 3.75
N GLU A 122 3.30 -13.69 4.17
CA GLU A 122 3.84 -13.29 5.47
C GLU A 122 5.00 -12.31 5.31
N ILE A 123 5.08 -11.31 6.19
CA ILE A 123 6.15 -10.33 6.16
C ILE A 123 7.50 -10.97 6.46
N VAL A 124 8.52 -10.55 5.71
CA VAL A 124 9.91 -10.92 6.02
C VAL A 124 10.45 -9.94 7.05
N GLU A 125 10.60 -10.40 8.30
CA GLU A 125 11.07 -9.59 9.43
C GLU A 125 12.54 -9.15 9.28
N ASP A 126 13.35 -9.93 8.56
CA ASP A 126 14.76 -9.64 8.35
C ASP A 126 14.97 -8.42 7.45
N ARG A 127 15.38 -7.31 8.07
CA ARG A 127 15.67 -6.06 7.39
C ARG A 127 16.83 -6.13 6.40
N ALA A 128 17.72 -7.11 6.51
CA ALA A 128 18.79 -7.28 5.52
C ALA A 128 18.26 -7.66 4.13
N VAL A 129 17.03 -8.18 4.06
CA VAL A 129 16.35 -8.53 2.80
C VAL A 129 15.55 -7.36 2.23
N TRP A 130 15.31 -6.32 3.04
CA TRP A 130 14.59 -5.14 2.59
C TRP A 130 15.47 -4.37 1.60
N ARG A 131 14.81 -3.70 0.64
CA ARG A 131 15.52 -2.89 -0.35
C ARG A 131 15.20 -1.43 -0.11
N ASP A 132 16.21 -0.59 -0.12
CA ASP A 132 16.03 0.86 -0.09
C ASP A 132 16.56 1.44 -1.39
N THR A 133 15.88 2.44 -1.95
CA THR A 133 16.49 3.27 -3.00
C THR A 133 17.48 4.21 -2.34
N GLU A 134 18.70 4.28 -2.83
CA GLU A 134 19.66 5.29 -2.41
C GLU A 134 19.12 6.70 -2.71
N SER A 135 19.55 7.67 -1.89
CA SER A 135 19.13 9.08 -1.95
C SER A 135 19.94 9.85 -2.99
#